data_AF-A0A2T0L416-F1
#
_entry.id   AF-A0A2T0L416-F1
#
_cell.length_a   1.000
_cell.length_b   1.000
_cell.length_c   1.000
_cell.angle_alpha   90.00
_cell.angle_beta   90.00
_cell.angle_gamma   90.00
#
_symmetry.space_group_name_H-M   'P 1'
#
loop_
_entity.id
_entity.type
_entity.pdbx_description
1 polymer ?
#
loop_
_entity_poly.entity_id
_entity_poly.type
_entity_poly.pdbx_seq_one_letter_code
_entity_poly.pdbx_strand_id
1 'polypeptide(L)' 'MDSVSREEKIRRRAYELWEEDGSLEGCADEYWQQARAQIDEEESEANGGKAASKGRPPM' A
#
# COMPACT_ATOMS: atom_id res chain seq x y z
N MET A 1 6.14 15.61 16.41
CA MET A 1 5.97 14.15 16.60
C MET A 1 5.19 13.60 15.41
N ASP A 2 5.79 13.59 14.22
CA ASP A 2 5.01 13.43 12.98
C ASP A 2 5.80 12.62 11.96
N SER A 3 6.03 11.35 12.28
CA SER A 3 6.47 10.37 11.29
C SER A 3 5.59 9.18 11.47
N VAL A 4 4.44 9.22 10.79
CA VAL A 4 3.54 8.07 10.63
C VAL A 4 4.43 6.87 10.37
N SER A 5 4.47 5.94 11.34
CA SER A 5 5.36 4.79 11.28
C SER A 5 5.07 4.00 10.00
N ARG A 6 6.07 3.33 9.43
CA ARG A 6 5.91 2.52 8.22
C ARG A 6 4.64 1.66 8.27
N GLU A 7 4.36 1.05 9.42
CA GLU A 7 3.19 0.20 9.66
C GLU A 7 1.86 0.95 9.56
N GLU A 8 1.81 2.21 9.98
CA GLU A 8 0.63 3.05 9.82
C GLU A 8 0.41 3.46 8.35
N LYS A 9 1.49 3.73 7.60
CA LYS A 9 1.40 3.99 6.15
C LYS A 9 0.88 2.77 5.41
N ILE A 10 1.44 1.60 5.74
CA ILE A 10 1.02 0.30 5.19
C ILE A 10 -0.45 0.05 5.49
N ARG A 11 -0.88 0.30 6.73
CA ARG A 11 -2.27 0.13 7.14
C ARG A 11 -3.23 1.01 6.37
N ARG A 12 -2.93 2.31 6.25
CA ARG A 12 -3.75 3.24 5.47
C ARG A 12 -3.81 2.81 4.00
N ARG A 13 -2.66 2.48 3.42
CA ARG A 13 -2.53 2.11 2.02
C ARG A 13 -3.29 0.82 1.70
N ALA A 14 -3.12 -0.21 2.53
CA ALA A 14 -3.84 -1.48 2.41
C ALA A 14 -5.35 -1.30 2.54
N TYR A 15 -5.78 -0.47 3.50
CA TYR A 15 -7.19 -0.21 3.75
C TYR A 15 -7.85 0.58 2.60
N GLU A 16 -7.19 1.62 2.06
CA GLU A 16 -7.67 2.35 0.87
C GLU A 16 -7.81 1.42 -0.34
N LEU A 17 -6.76 0.62 -0.65
CA LEU A 17 -6.79 -0.35 -1.74
C LEU A 17 -7.93 -1.36 -1.57
N TRP A 18 -8.12 -1.86 -0.35
CA TRP A 18 -9.17 -2.84 -0.06
C TRP A 18 -10.58 -2.25 -0.13
N GLU A 19 -10.77 -0.99 0.27
CA GLU A 19 -12.05 -0.29 0.14
C GLU A 19 -12.38 0.01 -1.33
N GLU A 20 -11.39 0.40 -2.15
CA GLU A 20 -11.57 0.65 -3.59
C GLU A 20 -11.87 -0.63 -4.39
N ASP A 21 -11.28 -1.77 -4.02
CA ASP A 21 -11.52 -3.07 -4.67
C ASP A 21 -12.85 -3.73 -4.26
N GLY A 22 -13.63 -3.08 -3.39
CA GLY A 22 -14.97 -3.55 -3.02
C GLY A 22 -14.98 -4.56 -1.87
N SER A 23 -13.95 -4.56 -1.03
CA SER A 23 -13.95 -5.29 0.25
C SER A 23 -14.11 -6.81 0.07
N LEU A 24 -13.45 -7.39 -0.94
CA LEU A 24 -13.39 -8.83 -1.15
C LEU A 24 -12.81 -9.53 0.10
N GLU A 25 -13.67 -10.26 0.82
CA GLU A 25 -13.30 -11.08 1.98
C GLU A 25 -12.34 -12.19 1.52
N GLY A 26 -11.05 -11.98 1.76
CA GLY A 26 -9.98 -12.91 1.37
C GLY A 26 -8.75 -12.22 0.78
N CYS A 27 -8.91 -11.05 0.16
CA CYS A 27 -7.80 -10.31 -0.44
C CYS A 27 -7.14 -9.33 0.54
N ALA A 28 -7.75 -9.06 1.70
CA ALA A 28 -7.26 -8.09 2.67
C ALA A 28 -5.81 -8.37 3.15
N ASP A 29 -5.45 -9.65 3.36
CA ASP A 29 -4.07 -10.03 3.73
C ASP A 29 -3.10 -9.79 2.57
N GLU A 30 -3.52 -10.08 1.34
CA GLU A 30 -2.71 -9.89 0.14
C GLU A 30 -2.46 -8.40 -0.16
N TYR A 31 -3.48 -7.55 -0.01
CA TYR A 31 -3.33 -6.09 -0.08
C TYR A 31 -2.46 -5.54 1.05
N TRP A 32 -2.55 -6.11 2.25
CA TRP A 32 -1.67 -5.75 3.36
C TRP A 32 -0.20 -6.07 3.07
N GLN A 33 0.10 -7.28 2.59
CA GLN A 33 1.44 -7.69 2.20
C GLN A 33 1.97 -6.83 1.04
N GLN A 34 1.12 -6.51 0.06
CA GLN A 34 1.49 -5.70 -1.10
C GLN A 34 1.75 -4.23 -0.72
N ALA A 35 0.94 -3.66 0.17
CA ALA A 35 1.17 -2.33 0.73
C ALA A 35 2.44 -2.30 1.59
N ARG A 36 2.69 -3.37 2.36
CA ARG A 36 3.90 -3.53 3.17
C ARG A 36 5.15 -3.56 2.32
N ALA A 37 5.19 -4.39 1.29
CA ALA A 37 6.32 -4.47 0.38
C ALA A 37 6.55 -3.13 -0.33
N GLN A 38 5.49 -2.46 -0.80
CA GLN A 38 5.61 -1.16 -1.45
C GLN A 38 6.14 -0.06 -0.53
N ILE A 39 5.69 0.00 0.73
CA ILE A 39 6.17 1.02 1.68
C ILE A 39 7.57 0.69 2.20
N ASP A 40 7.92 -0.57 2.37
CA ASP A 40 9.28 -0.98 2.80
C ASP A 40 10.32 -0.68 1.70
N GLU A 41 9.95 -0.96 0.44
CA GLU A 41 10.71 -0.59 -0.75
C GLU A 41 10.73 0.95 -0.91
N GLU A 42 9.58 1.62 -0.82
CA GLU A 42 9.48 3.08 -0.93
C GLU A 42 10.16 3.80 0.24
N GLU A 43 10.21 3.32 1.47
CA GLU A 43 10.99 4.00 2.53
C GLU A 43 12.50 3.81 2.33
N SER A 44 12.90 2.71 1.71
CA SER A 44 14.28 2.50 1.27
C SER A 44 14.62 3.36 0.04
N GLU A 45 13.66 3.59 -0.86
CA GLU A 45 13.83 4.31 -2.12
C GLU A 45 13.41 5.78 -2.11
N ALA A 46 12.57 6.25 -1.19
CA ALA A 46 12.03 7.62 -1.11
C ALA A 46 13.02 8.61 -0.47
N ASN A 47 14.18 8.12 -0.04
CA ASN A 47 15.36 8.99 0.00
C ASN A 47 15.82 9.41 -1.42
N GLY A 48 15.25 8.83 -2.48
CA GLY A 48 15.55 9.05 -3.89
C GLY A 48 14.37 8.77 -4.85
N GLY A 49 13.19 9.35 -4.60
CA GLY A 49 12.24 9.73 -5.67
C GLY A 49 11.33 8.67 -6.33
N LYS A 50 10.02 8.82 -6.09
CA LYS A 50 8.86 8.48 -6.96
C LYS A 50 8.86 7.09 -7.65
N ALA A 51 7.95 6.22 -7.20
CA ALA A 51 7.41 5.15 -8.06
C ALA A 51 5.88 5.24 -8.15
N ALA A 52 5.41 5.49 -9.37
CA ALA A 52 4.03 5.33 -9.78
C ALA A 52 3.73 3.85 -10.10
N SER A 53 2.45 3.57 -10.33
CA SER A 53 1.87 2.41 -11.06
C SER A 53 1.69 1.06 -10.34
N LYS A 54 0.54 0.92 -9.69
CA LYS A 54 -0.41 -0.20 -9.92
C LYS A 54 -1.79 0.45 -10.04
N GLY A 55 -2.64 0.24 -11.04
CA GLY A 55 -2.73 -0.74 -12.12
C GLY A 55 -4.22 -0.81 -12.41
N ARG A 56 -4.67 -0.36 -13.59
CA ARG A 56 -6.08 -0.44 -14.03
C ARG A 56 -6.62 -1.86 -13.82
N PRO A 57 -7.80 -2.07 -13.20
CA PRO A 57 -8.45 -3.37 -13.32
C PRO A 57 -8.94 -3.53 -14.78
N PRO A 58 -8.75 -4.70 -15.41
CA PRO A 58 -9.22 -4.96 -16.75
C PRO A 58 -10.72 -5.36 -16.76
N MET A 59 -11.48 -4.60 -17.56
CA MET A 59 -12.84 -4.82 -18.11
C MET A 59 -14.03 -4.90 -17.16
#